data_AF-A0AAD5VQY1-F1
#
_entry.id   AF-A0AAD5VQY1-F1
#
_cell.length_a   1.000
_cell.length_b   1.000
_cell.length_c   1.000
_cell.angle_alpha   90.00
_cell.angle_beta   90.00
_cell.angle_gamma   90.00
#
_symmetry.space_group_name_H-M   'P 1'
#
loop_
_entity.id
_entity.type
_entity.pdbx_description
1 polymer ?
#
loop_
_entity_poly.entity_id
_entity_poly.type
_entity_poly.pdbx_seq_one_letter_code
_entity_poly.pdbx_strand_id
1 'polypeptide(L)'
;MAAVSPWFFTHYGPDSWNKNWIYRADDWLFVRRWEQLIKMRNSVDFVQVISWNASFQGAQPNSQAWVDGYPHEAWLRLNSFFSRAFKDGIYPRIVKDVIFVWARPHPKGAIANEGVPRPEKWELTDDLMWIVVFATAPATIKIQTSNSKACTRHVDIEAGVIKLSSPLEIGGGIKVVMLRDDLVMAECTAIGYRFEERPGVHNFNAFVAASE
;
A
#
# COMPACT_ATOMS: atom_id res chain seq x y z
N MET A 1 21.91 -11.02 -7.04
CA MET A 1 20.56 -10.54 -7.42
C MET A 1 19.62 -10.66 -6.24
N ALA A 2 18.80 -9.65 -5.97
CA ALA A 2 17.72 -9.76 -4.98
C ALA A 2 16.41 -9.15 -5.50
N ALA A 3 15.27 -9.69 -5.07
CA ALA A 3 13.95 -9.18 -5.47
C ALA A 3 13.33 -8.26 -4.41
N VAL A 4 12.52 -7.32 -4.88
CA VAL A 4 11.60 -6.50 -4.08
C VAL A 4 10.25 -6.41 -4.78
N SER A 5 9.16 -6.50 -4.03
CA SER A 5 7.79 -6.46 -4.55
C SER A 5 6.90 -5.74 -3.53
N PRO A 6 5.96 -4.88 -3.97
CA PRO A 6 5.07 -4.21 -3.03
C PRO A 6 3.94 -5.11 -2.54
N TRP A 7 3.30 -5.83 -3.47
CA TRP A 7 2.03 -6.51 -3.25
C TRP A 7 1.79 -7.55 -4.32
N PHE A 8 1.14 -8.67 -3.97
CA PHE A 8 0.78 -9.70 -4.93
C PHE A 8 -0.48 -10.43 -4.53
N PHE A 9 -1.41 -10.54 -5.48
CA PHE A 9 -2.50 -11.49 -5.46
C PHE A 9 -2.88 -11.90 -6.89
N THR A 10 -3.58 -13.01 -7.02
CA THR A 10 -4.22 -13.46 -8.26
C THR A 10 -5.61 -13.99 -7.94
N HIS A 11 -6.56 -13.83 -8.87
CA HIS A 11 -7.96 -14.19 -8.64
C HIS A 11 -8.63 -14.78 -9.90
N TYR A 12 -8.04 -15.84 -10.45
CA TYR A 12 -8.55 -16.55 -11.61
C TYR A 12 -9.24 -17.85 -11.20
N GLY A 13 -10.51 -17.99 -11.58
CA GLY A 13 -11.30 -19.18 -11.29
C GLY A 13 -10.88 -20.43 -12.09
N PRO A 14 -11.42 -21.61 -11.73
CA PRO A 14 -11.13 -22.88 -12.38
C PRO A 14 -11.39 -22.90 -13.89
N ASP A 15 -12.41 -22.17 -14.34
CA ASP A 15 -12.80 -22.07 -15.76
C ASP A 15 -11.87 -21.15 -16.58
N SER A 16 -10.78 -20.66 -15.98
CA SER A 16 -9.79 -19.79 -16.62
C SER A 16 -8.36 -20.31 -16.37
N TRP A 17 -7.48 -19.52 -15.76
CA TRP A 17 -6.10 -19.93 -15.45
C TRP A 17 -5.98 -20.71 -14.13
N ASN A 18 -7.05 -20.84 -13.34
CA ASN A 18 -7.06 -21.50 -12.04
C ASN A 18 -5.91 -21.02 -11.11
N LYS A 19 -5.77 -19.70 -10.99
CA LYS A 19 -4.73 -19.02 -10.21
C LYS A 19 -5.35 -18.09 -9.19
N ASN A 20 -5.52 -18.58 -7.96
CA ASN A 20 -6.29 -17.88 -6.94
C ASN A 20 -5.62 -17.95 -5.56
N TRP A 21 -4.67 -17.06 -5.30
CA TRP A 21 -3.95 -16.99 -4.02
C TRP A 21 -3.35 -15.60 -3.78
N ILE A 22 -2.95 -15.36 -2.54
CA ILE A 22 -2.17 -14.18 -2.15
C ILE A 22 -0.77 -14.56 -1.65
N TYR A 23 0.14 -13.59 -1.68
CA TYR A 23 1.33 -13.60 -0.83
C TYR A 23 1.19 -12.54 0.26
N ARG A 24 1.76 -12.80 1.44
CA ARG A 24 1.73 -11.83 2.54
C ARG A 24 2.50 -10.57 2.14
N ALA A 25 1.81 -9.43 2.11
CA ALA A 25 2.36 -8.13 1.75
C ALA A 25 2.29 -7.08 2.89
N ASP A 26 1.92 -7.56 4.06
CA ASP A 26 1.74 -6.80 5.30
C ASP A 26 3.07 -6.32 5.89
N ASP A 27 2.99 -5.62 7.03
CA ASP A 27 4.13 -5.07 7.76
C ASP A 27 4.98 -4.13 6.90
N TRP A 28 4.35 -3.28 6.08
CA TRP A 28 5.06 -2.40 5.15
C TRP A 28 6.10 -3.15 4.28
N LEU A 29 5.77 -4.37 3.81
CA LEU A 29 6.69 -5.27 3.10
C LEU A 29 7.61 -4.53 2.12
N PHE A 30 7.02 -3.66 1.30
CA PHE A 30 7.76 -2.94 0.26
C PHE A 30 8.92 -2.11 0.82
N VAL A 31 8.62 -1.30 1.84
CA VAL A 31 9.60 -0.41 2.49
C VAL A 31 10.61 -1.23 3.27
N ARG A 32 10.15 -2.20 4.06
CA ARG A 32 11.07 -3.03 4.87
C ARG A 32 12.04 -3.81 3.99
N ARG A 33 11.57 -4.33 2.86
CA ARG A 33 12.42 -5.05 1.92
C ARG A 33 13.46 -4.13 1.30
N TRP A 34 13.08 -2.91 0.91
CA TRP A 34 14.04 -1.91 0.46
C TRP A 34 15.08 -1.55 1.53
N GLU A 35 14.64 -1.26 2.76
CA GLU A 35 15.53 -0.96 3.88
C GLU A 35 16.52 -2.11 4.15
N GLN A 36 16.05 -3.36 4.06
CA GLN A 36 16.91 -4.53 4.16
C GLN A 36 17.95 -4.52 3.03
N LEU A 37 17.52 -4.38 1.77
CA LEU A 37 18.41 -4.41 0.61
C LEU A 37 19.48 -3.31 0.66
N ILE A 38 19.12 -2.11 1.11
CA ILE A 38 20.06 -1.01 1.30
C ILE A 38 21.10 -1.34 2.38
N LYS A 39 20.70 -1.97 3.49
CA LYS A 39 21.63 -2.42 4.54
C LYS A 39 22.61 -3.48 4.06
N MET A 40 22.18 -4.37 3.15
CA MET A 40 23.03 -5.41 2.55
C MET A 40 23.53 -5.04 1.14
N ARG A 41 23.53 -3.75 0.78
CA ARG A 41 23.87 -3.28 -0.57
C ARG A 41 25.21 -3.82 -1.07
N ASN A 42 26.22 -3.90 -0.21
CA ASN A 42 27.55 -4.39 -0.58
C ASN A 42 27.59 -5.90 -0.88
N SER A 43 26.51 -6.63 -0.63
CA SER A 43 26.33 -8.05 -0.95
C SER A 43 25.31 -8.29 -2.07
N VAL A 44 24.74 -7.23 -2.65
CA VAL A 44 23.70 -7.31 -3.68
C VAL A 44 24.09 -6.42 -4.86
N ASP A 45 24.51 -7.03 -5.97
CA ASP A 45 24.95 -6.27 -7.15
C ASP A 45 23.79 -5.56 -7.87
N PHE A 46 22.61 -6.17 -7.86
CA PHE A 46 21.42 -5.62 -8.50
C PHE A 46 20.12 -6.10 -7.83
N VAL A 47 19.14 -5.20 -7.83
CA VAL A 47 17.79 -5.42 -7.29
C VAL A 47 16.78 -5.42 -8.44
N GLN A 48 15.88 -6.39 -8.43
CA GLN A 48 14.76 -6.48 -9.36
C GLN A 48 13.46 -6.11 -8.64
N VAL A 49 12.73 -5.13 -9.17
CA VAL A 49 11.37 -4.82 -8.75
C VAL A 49 10.40 -5.75 -9.49
N ILE A 50 9.75 -6.66 -8.75
CA ILE A 50 8.88 -7.71 -9.29
C ILE A 50 7.43 -7.43 -8.88
N SER A 51 6.49 -7.21 -9.80
CA SER A 51 6.68 -6.63 -11.13
C SER A 51 6.04 -5.24 -11.12
N TRP A 52 6.49 -4.33 -11.98
CA TRP A 52 5.80 -3.05 -12.16
C TRP A 52 4.47 -3.23 -12.91
N ASN A 53 4.51 -4.02 -13.99
CA ASN A 53 3.35 -4.42 -14.78
C ASN A 53 3.59 -5.82 -15.34
N ALA A 54 2.76 -6.79 -14.96
CA ALA A 54 2.73 -8.11 -15.59
C ALA A 54 1.56 -8.14 -16.59
N SER A 55 1.76 -7.59 -17.79
CA SER A 55 0.85 -7.80 -18.92
C SER A 55 1.52 -8.72 -19.94
N PHE A 56 0.76 -9.66 -20.50
CA PHE A 56 1.24 -10.50 -21.60
C PHE A 56 0.95 -9.75 -22.90
N GLN A 57 1.99 -9.36 -23.65
CA GLN A 57 1.87 -8.61 -24.91
C GLN A 57 1.07 -7.30 -24.79
N GLY A 58 1.10 -6.66 -23.61
CA GLY A 58 0.35 -5.42 -23.36
C GLY A 58 -1.13 -5.63 -23.05
N ALA A 59 -1.67 -6.83 -23.23
CA ALA A 59 -3.04 -7.15 -22.85
C ALA A 59 -3.13 -7.50 -21.36
N GLN A 60 -4.13 -6.91 -20.71
CA GLN A 60 -4.50 -7.26 -19.35
C GLN A 60 -5.17 -8.65 -19.36
N PRO A 61 -4.68 -9.62 -18.58
CA PRO A 61 -5.16 -11.00 -18.67
C PRO A 61 -6.53 -11.15 -17.98
N ASN A 62 -7.62 -10.67 -18.58
CA ASN A 62 -9.00 -10.75 -18.06
C ASN A 62 -9.10 -10.51 -16.54
N SER A 63 -8.47 -9.44 -16.06
CA SER A 63 -8.38 -9.11 -14.63
C SER A 63 -9.10 -7.83 -14.24
N GLN A 64 -9.75 -7.16 -15.21
CA GLN A 64 -10.41 -5.85 -15.12
C GLN A 64 -11.23 -5.71 -13.84
N ALA A 65 -11.98 -6.75 -13.49
CA ALA A 65 -12.87 -6.80 -12.32
C ALA A 65 -12.18 -6.53 -10.96
N TRP A 66 -10.87 -6.72 -10.84
CA TRP A 66 -10.12 -6.52 -9.58
C TRP A 66 -8.88 -5.61 -9.69
N VAL A 67 -8.62 -5.06 -10.87
CA VAL A 67 -7.46 -4.18 -11.14
C VAL A 67 -7.86 -2.78 -11.59
N ASP A 68 -9.02 -2.63 -12.25
CA ASP A 68 -9.47 -1.33 -12.70
C ASP A 68 -9.84 -0.46 -11.50
N GLY A 69 -9.39 0.80 -11.51
CA GLY A 69 -9.57 1.71 -10.37
C GLY A 69 -8.51 1.59 -9.27
N TYR A 70 -7.47 0.76 -9.45
CA TYR A 70 -6.36 0.60 -8.51
C TYR A 70 -5.03 1.09 -9.11
N PRO A 71 -4.87 2.40 -9.40
CA PRO A 71 -3.59 2.92 -9.86
C PRO A 71 -2.55 2.82 -8.75
N HIS A 72 -1.40 2.21 -9.05
CA HIS A 72 -0.31 2.02 -8.09
C HIS A 72 0.76 3.14 -8.18
N GLU A 73 0.42 4.32 -8.70
CA GLU A 73 1.36 5.42 -8.95
C GLU A 73 2.05 5.93 -7.68
N ALA A 74 1.37 5.93 -6.54
CA ALA A 74 2.00 6.36 -5.29
C ALA A 74 3.16 5.44 -4.89
N TRP A 75 3.07 4.13 -5.18
CA TRP A 75 4.20 3.22 -5.01
C TRP A 75 5.31 3.48 -6.01
N LEU A 76 5.06 4.05 -7.20
CA LEU A 76 6.12 4.48 -8.12
C LEU A 76 6.99 5.55 -7.47
N ARG A 77 6.31 6.57 -6.94
CA ARG A 77 6.94 7.70 -6.24
C ARG A 77 7.74 7.20 -5.03
N LEU A 78 7.14 6.33 -4.21
CA LEU A 78 7.80 5.72 -3.06
C LEU A 78 9.02 4.88 -3.47
N ASN A 79 8.87 4.06 -4.51
CA ASN A 79 9.93 3.20 -5.02
C ASN A 79 11.14 3.99 -5.55
N SER A 80 10.90 5.15 -6.17
CA SER A 80 11.96 6.03 -6.68
C SER A 80 12.94 6.44 -5.58
N PHE A 81 12.43 6.80 -4.40
CA PHE A 81 13.24 7.17 -3.24
C PHE A 81 14.18 6.03 -2.81
N PHE A 82 13.64 4.82 -2.60
CA PHE A 82 14.43 3.68 -2.16
C PHE A 82 15.36 3.12 -3.24
N SER A 83 14.92 3.13 -4.50
CA SER A 83 15.75 2.73 -5.64
C SER A 83 16.97 3.64 -5.76
N ARG A 84 16.78 4.95 -5.56
CA ARG A 84 17.89 5.92 -5.53
C ARG A 84 18.82 5.67 -4.35
N ALA A 85 18.26 5.41 -3.16
CA ALA A 85 19.05 5.09 -1.97
C ALA A 85 19.92 3.84 -2.16
N PHE A 86 19.35 2.78 -2.76
CA PHE A 86 20.12 1.58 -3.08
C PHE A 86 21.18 1.85 -4.14
N LYS A 87 20.87 2.62 -5.19
CA LYS A 87 21.85 2.96 -6.23
C LYS A 87 23.05 3.74 -5.66
N ASP A 88 22.78 4.77 -4.87
CA ASP A 88 23.80 5.70 -4.38
C ASP A 88 24.48 5.22 -3.09
N GLY A 89 23.86 4.28 -2.37
CA GLY A 89 24.34 3.81 -1.07
C GLY A 89 24.05 4.76 0.10
N ILE A 90 23.29 5.83 -0.15
CA ILE A 90 22.88 6.81 0.85
C ILE A 90 21.42 7.20 0.61
N TYR A 91 20.64 7.35 1.68
CA TYR A 91 19.26 7.82 1.56
C TYR A 91 19.23 9.27 1.03
N PRO A 92 18.41 9.57 0.01
CA PRO A 92 18.15 10.94 -0.40
C PRO A 92 17.61 11.77 0.78
N ARG A 93 17.97 13.05 0.84
CA ARG A 93 17.37 13.96 1.82
C ARG A 93 15.88 14.12 1.55
N ILE A 94 15.07 14.04 2.59
CA ILE A 94 13.65 14.39 2.51
C ILE A 94 13.53 15.91 2.47
N VAL A 95 12.99 16.43 1.37
CA VAL A 95 12.85 17.88 1.11
C VAL A 95 11.39 18.31 0.98
N LYS A 96 10.45 17.35 0.97
CA LYS A 96 9.01 17.57 0.90
C LYS A 96 8.31 16.60 1.84
N ASP A 97 7.31 17.10 2.56
CA ASP A 97 6.43 16.27 3.35
C ASP A 97 5.48 15.49 2.44
N VAL A 98 5.46 14.17 2.56
CA VAL A 98 4.60 13.31 1.75
C VAL A 98 4.05 12.17 2.60
N ILE A 99 2.76 11.91 2.45
CA ILE A 99 2.09 10.75 3.05
C ILE A 99 1.79 9.77 1.93
N PHE A 100 2.11 8.50 2.13
CA PHE A 100 1.72 7.38 1.28
C PHE A 100 0.81 6.46 2.09
N VAL A 101 -0.30 6.02 1.51
CA VAL A 101 -1.21 5.07 2.13
C VAL A 101 -1.53 3.93 1.18
N TRP A 102 -1.74 2.74 1.73
CA TRP A 102 -2.36 1.65 0.99
C TRP A 102 -3.12 0.69 1.89
N ALA A 103 -4.15 0.06 1.31
CA ALA A 103 -5.07 -0.84 1.99
C ALA A 103 -5.80 -1.75 1.00
N ARG A 104 -6.29 -2.89 1.47
CA ARG A 104 -7.30 -3.67 0.73
C ARG A 104 -8.66 -2.97 0.76
N PRO A 105 -9.52 -3.20 -0.24
CA PRO A 105 -10.84 -2.58 -0.29
C PRO A 105 -11.88 -3.20 0.64
N HIS A 106 -11.65 -4.39 1.21
CA HIS A 106 -12.62 -5.08 2.08
C HIS A 106 -11.93 -5.95 3.14
N PRO A 107 -12.64 -6.37 4.21
CA PRO A 107 -12.11 -7.31 5.19
C PRO A 107 -11.64 -8.60 4.55
N LYS A 108 -10.54 -9.19 5.02
CA LYS A 108 -10.03 -10.47 4.51
C LYS A 108 -11.08 -11.59 4.57
N GLY A 109 -11.95 -11.51 5.57
CA GLY A 109 -13.05 -12.44 5.81
C GLY A 109 -14.33 -12.16 5.03
N ALA A 110 -14.40 -11.08 4.25
CA ALA A 110 -15.60 -10.70 3.52
C ALA A 110 -16.00 -11.76 2.48
N ILE A 111 -17.30 -11.86 2.22
CA ILE A 111 -17.88 -12.80 1.27
C ILE A 111 -18.34 -12.01 0.05
N ALA A 112 -17.81 -12.35 -1.13
CA ALA A 112 -18.32 -11.89 -2.41
C ALA A 112 -19.27 -12.94 -3.02
N ASN A 113 -20.38 -12.50 -3.59
CA ASN A 113 -21.33 -13.37 -4.30
C ASN A 113 -20.89 -13.53 -5.75
N GLU A 114 -19.79 -14.25 -5.95
CA GLU A 114 -19.24 -14.57 -7.27
C GLU A 114 -18.97 -16.07 -7.43
N GLY A 115 -18.69 -16.52 -8.66
CA GLY A 115 -18.41 -17.93 -8.96
C GLY A 115 -16.98 -18.40 -8.62
N VAL A 116 -16.09 -17.47 -8.27
CA VAL A 116 -14.70 -17.76 -7.90
C VAL A 116 -14.58 -17.79 -6.37
N PRO A 117 -14.03 -18.86 -5.77
CA PRO A 117 -13.85 -18.90 -4.33
C PRO A 117 -12.85 -17.82 -3.88
N ARG A 118 -12.88 -17.47 -2.59
CA ARG A 118 -11.87 -16.58 -2.01
C ARG A 118 -10.44 -17.13 -2.27
N PRO A 119 -9.44 -16.26 -2.55
CA PRO A 119 -8.06 -16.68 -2.76
C PRO A 119 -7.50 -17.52 -1.62
N GLU A 120 -6.66 -18.50 -1.95
CA GLU A 120 -5.88 -19.21 -0.94
C GLU A 120 -5.00 -18.23 -0.15
N LYS A 121 -4.75 -18.56 1.12
CA LYS A 121 -3.90 -17.80 2.05
C LYS A 121 -4.43 -16.41 2.41
N TRP A 122 -5.70 -16.13 2.16
CA TRP A 122 -6.38 -14.88 2.55
C TRP A 122 -6.23 -14.57 4.05
N GLU A 123 -5.96 -15.56 4.90
CA GLU A 123 -5.75 -15.41 6.33
C GLU A 123 -4.43 -14.69 6.68
N LEU A 124 -3.43 -14.74 5.79
CA LEU A 124 -2.06 -14.26 6.04
C LEU A 124 -1.90 -12.74 6.13
N THR A 125 -3.01 -12.02 6.01
CA THR A 125 -3.02 -10.56 5.95
C THR A 125 -3.97 -9.98 6.98
N ASP A 126 -3.84 -8.70 7.28
CA ASP A 126 -4.54 -8.01 8.34
C ASP A 126 -5.45 -6.91 7.77
N ASP A 127 -6.55 -6.61 8.46
CA ASP A 127 -7.51 -5.57 8.07
C ASP A 127 -7.02 -4.19 8.55
N LEU A 128 -5.82 -3.84 8.10
CA LEU A 128 -5.11 -2.60 8.40
C LEU A 128 -4.87 -1.80 7.12
N MET A 129 -4.77 -0.49 7.28
CA MET A 129 -4.06 0.33 6.32
C MET A 129 -2.61 0.55 6.76
N TRP A 130 -1.73 0.65 5.77
CA TRP A 130 -0.32 0.92 5.94
C TRP A 130 -0.02 2.34 5.48
N ILE A 131 0.75 3.06 6.28
CA ILE A 131 1.10 4.45 6.06
C ILE A 131 2.62 4.57 6.08
N VAL A 132 3.18 5.30 5.11
CA VAL A 132 4.57 5.75 5.11
C VAL A 132 4.57 7.26 5.01
N VAL A 133 5.30 7.91 5.89
CA VAL A 133 5.42 9.36 5.95
C VAL A 133 6.86 9.75 5.68
N PHE A 134 7.05 10.66 4.74
CA PHE A 134 8.26 11.44 4.60
C PHE A 134 8.03 12.75 5.33
N ALA A 135 8.77 12.99 6.41
CA ALA A 135 8.67 14.19 7.21
C ALA A 135 10.00 14.97 7.19
N THR A 136 9.92 16.24 6.86
CA THR A 136 11.07 17.17 6.82
C THR A 136 11.47 17.67 8.21
N ALA A 137 10.55 17.62 9.17
CA ALA A 137 10.68 18.03 10.57
C ALA A 137 9.69 17.22 11.45
N PRO A 138 9.83 17.23 12.78
CA PRO A 138 8.83 16.64 13.67
C PRO A 138 7.42 17.20 13.42
N ALA A 139 6.40 16.34 13.51
CA ALA A 139 5.02 16.66 13.14
C ALA A 139 4.01 15.77 13.89
N THR A 140 2.74 16.14 13.84
CA THR A 140 1.62 15.31 14.32
C THR A 140 0.83 14.74 13.14
N ILE A 141 0.63 13.43 13.11
CA ILE A 141 -0.21 12.73 12.13
C ILE A 141 -1.60 12.50 12.70
N LYS A 142 -2.62 13.01 12.01
CA LYS A 142 -4.03 12.69 12.25
C LYS A 142 -4.47 11.59 11.28
N ILE A 143 -5.04 10.52 11.81
CA ILE A 143 -5.47 9.33 11.07
C ILE A 143 -6.97 9.12 11.26
N GLN A 144 -7.70 9.00 10.16
CA GLN A 144 -9.14 8.74 10.14
C GLN A 144 -9.44 7.58 9.19
N THR A 145 -10.08 6.54 9.71
CA THR A 145 -10.58 5.39 8.92
C THR A 145 -12.10 5.26 8.96
N SER A 146 -12.80 6.18 9.63
CA SER A 146 -14.24 6.22 9.76
C SER A 146 -14.81 7.55 9.29
N ASN A 147 -16.11 7.60 9.06
CA ASN A 147 -16.81 8.83 8.68
C ASN A 147 -17.02 9.78 9.87
N SER A 148 -16.67 9.35 11.09
CA SER A 148 -16.80 10.15 12.31
C SER A 148 -15.46 10.77 12.71
N LYS A 149 -15.42 12.10 12.82
CA LYS A 149 -14.25 12.83 13.32
C LYS A 149 -13.86 12.44 14.75
N ALA A 150 -14.79 11.90 15.54
CA ALA A 150 -14.53 11.47 16.91
C ALA A 150 -13.55 10.28 17.01
N CYS A 151 -13.38 9.51 15.92
CA CYS A 151 -12.49 8.35 15.85
C CYS A 151 -11.09 8.71 15.32
N THR A 152 -10.72 10.00 15.30
CA THR A 152 -9.42 10.45 14.81
C THR A 152 -8.32 10.03 15.77
N ARG A 153 -7.34 9.26 15.29
CA ARG A 153 -6.12 8.94 16.04
C ARG A 153 -5.02 9.95 15.73
N HIS A 154 -4.29 10.35 16.77
CA HIS A 154 -3.17 11.27 16.68
C HIS A 154 -1.87 10.54 17.02
N VAL A 155 -0.80 10.82 16.28
CA VAL A 155 0.53 10.26 16.51
C VAL A 155 1.58 11.32 16.24
N ASP A 156 2.41 11.63 17.23
CA ASP A 156 3.58 12.48 17.03
C ASP A 156 4.73 11.68 16.41
N ILE A 157 5.41 12.31 15.46
CA ILE A 157 6.49 11.69 14.69
C ILE A 157 7.71 12.61 14.64
N GLU A 158 8.88 11.99 14.53
CA GLU A 158 10.12 12.69 14.20
C GLU A 158 10.26 12.93 12.69
N ALA A 159 11.24 13.74 12.31
CA ALA A 159 11.67 13.87 10.92
C ALA A 159 12.21 12.53 10.37
N GLY A 160 12.05 12.28 9.08
CA GLY A 160 12.55 11.07 8.42
C GLY A 160 11.47 10.27 7.70
N VAL A 161 11.77 8.99 7.46
CA VAL A 161 10.82 8.01 6.92
C VAL A 161 10.16 7.27 8.07
N ILE A 162 8.87 7.52 8.29
CA ILE A 162 8.11 6.96 9.40
C ILE A 162 7.08 5.97 8.87
N LYS A 163 6.97 4.81 9.52
CA LYS A 163 5.99 3.76 9.20
C LYS A 163 4.90 3.75 10.27
N LEU A 164 3.65 3.97 9.87
CA LEU A 164 2.46 3.94 10.74
C LEU A 164 1.38 3.04 10.14
N SER A 165 0.48 2.54 10.98
CA SER A 165 -0.65 1.71 10.55
C SER A 165 -1.86 2.00 11.43
N SER A 166 -3.03 1.69 10.89
CA SER A 166 -4.30 1.83 11.61
C SER A 166 -5.30 0.77 11.16
N PRO A 167 -6.12 0.24 12.07
CA PRO A 167 -7.27 -0.59 11.69
C PRO A 167 -8.22 0.15 10.77
N LEU A 168 -8.73 -0.58 9.78
CA LEU A 168 -9.79 -0.11 8.89
C LEU A 168 -11.15 -0.33 9.54
N GLU A 169 -12.06 0.63 9.34
CA GLU A 169 -13.44 0.52 9.82
C GLU A 169 -14.36 0.22 8.65
N ILE A 170 -15.21 -0.79 8.80
CA ILE A 170 -16.17 -1.19 7.77
C ILE A 170 -17.06 0.01 7.42
N GLY A 171 -17.17 0.28 6.12
CA GLY A 171 -17.95 1.38 5.57
C GLY A 171 -17.27 2.76 5.64
N GLY A 172 -16.08 2.85 6.24
CA GLY A 172 -15.29 4.08 6.35
C GLY A 172 -14.33 4.30 5.17
N GLY A 173 -13.89 5.55 5.00
CA GLY A 173 -12.85 5.94 4.05
C GLY A 173 -11.47 6.07 4.70
N ILE A 174 -10.47 6.57 3.97
CA ILE A 174 -9.13 6.86 4.53
C ILE A 174 -8.83 8.35 4.37
N LYS A 175 -8.47 8.99 5.49
CA LYS A 175 -7.88 10.33 5.50
C LYS A 175 -6.72 10.39 6.48
N VAL A 176 -5.58 10.88 6.02
CA VAL A 176 -4.37 11.10 6.82
C VAL A 176 -3.87 12.52 6.60
N VAL A 177 -3.63 13.24 7.69
CA VAL A 177 -3.19 14.64 7.66
C VAL A 177 -1.95 14.80 8.51
N MET A 178 -0.91 15.43 7.96
CA MET A 178 0.27 15.86 8.70
C MET A 178 0.13 17.32 9.10
N LEU A 179 0.38 17.60 10.38
CA LEU A 179 0.32 18.93 10.96
C LEU A 179 1.65 19.33 11.58
N ARG A 180 2.01 20.60 11.42
CA ARG A 180 3.04 21.28 12.21
C ARG A 180 2.47 22.62 12.66
N ASP A 181 2.44 22.86 13.97
CA ASP A 181 1.85 24.07 14.57
C ASP A 181 0.42 24.35 14.06
N ASP A 182 -0.41 23.30 14.03
CA ASP A 182 -1.79 23.30 13.50
C ASP A 182 -1.96 23.63 12.00
N LEU A 183 -0.87 23.84 11.27
CA LEU A 183 -0.88 24.01 9.81
C LEU A 183 -0.79 22.66 9.09
N VAL A 184 -1.60 22.49 8.05
CA VAL A 184 -1.58 21.30 7.20
C VAL A 184 -0.37 21.34 6.27
N MET A 185 0.55 20.39 6.48
CA MET A 185 1.77 20.25 5.68
C MET A 185 1.58 19.28 4.51
N ALA A 186 0.78 18.23 4.74
CA ALA A 186 0.41 17.25 3.74
C ALA A 186 -0.95 16.63 4.11
N GLU A 187 -1.79 16.38 3.11
CA GLU A 187 -3.06 15.68 3.27
C GLU A 187 -3.17 14.59 2.21
N CYS A 188 -3.50 13.37 2.64
CA CYS A 188 -3.82 12.25 1.78
C CYS A 188 -5.24 11.78 2.09
N THR A 189 -6.18 12.06 1.18
CA THR A 189 -7.56 11.58 1.25
C THR A 189 -7.78 10.57 0.13
N ALA A 190 -8.19 9.36 0.48
CA ALA A 190 -8.45 8.29 -0.48
C ALA A 190 -9.82 8.50 -1.15
N ILE A 191 -9.85 9.35 -2.18
CA ILE A 191 -11.09 9.65 -2.92
C ILE A 191 -11.61 8.38 -3.60
N GLY A 192 -12.90 8.09 -3.40
CA GLY A 192 -13.56 6.89 -3.96
C GLY A 192 -13.28 5.59 -3.22
N TYR A 193 -12.40 5.60 -2.21
CA TYR A 193 -12.15 4.42 -1.37
C TYR A 193 -13.19 4.30 -0.26
N ARG A 194 -13.68 3.08 -0.06
CA ARG A 194 -14.47 2.68 1.10
C ARG A 194 -14.05 1.26 1.49
N PHE A 195 -13.96 0.98 2.78
CA PHE A 195 -13.71 -0.38 3.25
C PHE A 195 -15.02 -1.19 3.22
N GLU A 196 -15.26 -1.90 2.14
CA GLU A 196 -16.53 -2.53 1.81
C GLU A 196 -16.80 -3.79 2.64
N GLU A 197 -17.98 -3.88 3.23
CA GLU A 197 -18.42 -5.09 3.96
C GLU A 197 -18.70 -6.26 3.02
N ARG A 198 -19.28 -5.96 1.86
CA ARG A 198 -19.78 -6.93 0.87
C ARG A 198 -19.25 -6.55 -0.51
N PRO A 199 -18.03 -6.98 -0.85
CA PRO A 199 -17.45 -6.64 -2.13
C PRO A 199 -18.12 -7.44 -3.26
N GLY A 200 -18.09 -6.89 -4.48
CA GLY A 200 -18.58 -7.62 -5.67
C GLY A 200 -17.66 -8.78 -6.09
N VAL A 201 -16.38 -8.71 -5.72
CA VAL A 201 -15.32 -9.69 -6.01
C VAL A 201 -14.41 -9.79 -4.79
N HIS A 202 -13.80 -10.95 -4.51
CA HIS A 202 -12.73 -11.10 -3.52
C HIS A 202 -11.45 -10.40 -3.99
N ASN A 203 -11.49 -9.07 -4.03
CA ASN A 203 -10.42 -8.23 -4.52
C ASN A 203 -9.37 -7.99 -3.43
N PHE A 204 -8.30 -8.80 -3.48
CA PHE A 204 -7.12 -8.64 -2.63
C PHE A 204 -6.06 -7.70 -3.23
N ASN A 205 -6.43 -6.84 -4.18
CA ASN A 205 -5.56 -5.75 -4.64
C ASN A 205 -5.39 -4.68 -3.55
N ALA A 206 -4.43 -3.79 -3.75
CA ALA A 206 -4.20 -2.66 -2.86
C ALA A 206 -4.67 -1.37 -3.50
N PHE A 207 -5.58 -0.66 -2.84
CA PHE A 207 -5.75 0.76 -3.09
C PHE A 207 -4.49 1.48 -2.62
N VAL A 208 -3.96 2.39 -3.43
CA VAL A 208 -2.70 3.10 -3.15
C VAL A 208 -2.89 4.58 -3.43
N ALA A 209 -2.53 5.44 -2.48
CA ALA A 209 -2.60 6.89 -2.64
C ALA A 209 -1.41 7.59 -1.98
N ALA A 210 -1.16 8.84 -2.39
CA ALA A 210 -0.25 9.73 -1.69
C ALA A 210 -0.80 11.15 -1.66
N SER A 211 -0.32 11.94 -0.70
CA SER A 211 -0.52 13.38 -0.70
C SER A 211 0.21 14.02 -1.89
N GLU A 212 -0.32 15.15 -2.35
CA GLU A 212 0.26 15.90 -3.46
C GLU A 212 1.61 16.52 -3.11
#